data_AF-A0A3D5FGS1-F1
#
_entry.id   AF-A0A3D5FGS1-F1
#
_cell.length_a   1.000
_cell.length_b   1.000
_cell.length_c   1.000
_cell.angle_alpha   90.00
_cell.angle_beta   90.00
_cell.angle_gamma   90.00
#
_symmetry.space_group_name_H-M   'P 1'
#
loop_
_entity.id
_entity.type
_entity.pdbx_description
1 polymer ?
#
loop_
_entity_poly.entity_id
_entity_poly.type
_entity_poly.pdbx_seq_one_letter_code
_entity_poly.pdbx_strand_id
1 'polypeptide(L)'
;MRRHLGHTIYSAWLYCTDTDTVFWLMNFDRLNHDLPTWADVESAAHQLAGKARCTLLLSDTLLDETFGARIFLKCENLQYAGAFKFRGAWNTMSRLDQAQRSRGVVTHSSGNHAQAVALCGQHLGIPT
;
A
#
# COMPACT_ATOMS: atom_id res chain seq x y z
N MET A 1 -1.91 39.87 -13.66
CA MET A 1 -2.59 38.56 -13.85
C MET A 1 -1.72 37.45 -13.25
N ARG A 2 -1.95 37.06 -12.00
CA ARG A 2 -1.28 35.93 -11.34
C ARG A 2 -2.11 34.67 -11.59
N ARG A 3 -1.58 33.68 -12.31
CA ARG A 3 -2.17 32.34 -12.38
C ARG A 3 -1.61 31.50 -11.23
N HIS A 4 -2.49 31.04 -10.34
CA HIS A 4 -2.22 29.97 -9.40
C HIS A 4 -1.91 28.70 -10.18
N LEU A 5 -0.68 28.20 -10.08
CA LEU A 5 -0.33 26.85 -10.51
C LEU A 5 -0.54 25.93 -9.30
N GLY A 6 -1.46 25.00 -9.46
CA GLY A 6 -1.80 24.01 -8.44
C GLY A 6 -0.57 23.17 -8.06
N HIS A 7 -0.40 22.98 -6.76
CA HIS A 7 0.58 22.06 -6.19
C HIS A 7 0.20 20.63 -6.60
N THR A 8 0.80 20.14 -7.68
CA THR A 8 0.83 18.71 -7.97
C THR A 8 1.90 18.11 -7.05
N ILE A 9 1.48 17.38 -6.02
CA ILE A 9 2.37 16.64 -5.14
C ILE A 9 2.95 15.48 -5.96
N TYR A 10 4.10 15.70 -6.61
CA TYR A 10 4.97 14.62 -7.04
C TYR A 10 5.65 14.08 -5.78
N SER A 11 5.13 12.99 -5.22
CA SER A 11 5.84 12.27 -4.15
C SER A 11 6.99 11.48 -4.78
N ALA A 12 8.14 12.15 -4.95
CA ALA A 12 9.42 11.48 -5.04
C ALA A 12 9.77 10.99 -3.63
N TRP A 13 9.67 9.70 -3.39
CA TRP A 13 10.16 9.09 -2.15
C TRP A 13 11.69 8.99 -2.27
N LEU A 14 12.40 10.05 -1.88
CA LEU A 14 13.78 9.89 -1.42
C LEU A 14 13.71 9.10 -0.12
N TYR A 15 14.30 7.91 -0.08
CA TYR A 15 14.49 7.19 1.17
C TYR A 15 15.47 7.98 2.03
N CYS A 16 14.97 8.65 3.06
CA CYS A 16 15.76 9.15 4.19
C CYS A 16 15.64 8.11 5.31
N THR A 17 16.73 7.41 5.59
CA THR A 17 16.86 6.51 6.73
C THR A 17 17.08 7.34 7.99
N ASP A 18 16.04 7.99 8.48
CA ASP A 18 15.93 8.43 9.88
C ASP A 18 14.61 9.18 10.05
N THR A 19 13.60 8.48 10.58
CA THR A 19 12.81 8.90 11.74
C THR A 19 11.64 7.95 11.92
N ASP A 20 11.70 7.20 13.01
CA ASP A 20 10.59 6.48 13.61
C ASP A 20 9.43 7.43 13.91
N THR A 21 8.35 7.39 13.13
CA THR A 21 7.03 7.79 13.66
C THR A 21 5.87 7.26 12.81
N VAL A 22 5.38 6.07 13.15
CA VAL A 22 3.99 5.69 12.92
C VAL A 22 3.37 5.41 14.29
N PHE A 23 2.69 6.40 14.85
CA PHE A 23 1.92 6.24 16.09
C PHE A 23 0.76 5.26 15.85
N TRP A 24 0.92 4.03 16.34
CA TRP A 24 -0.15 3.07 16.55
C TRP A 24 -0.63 3.20 18.01
N LEU A 25 -1.77 3.85 18.24
CA LEU A 25 -2.47 3.76 19.53
C LEU A 25 -3.54 2.67 19.45
N MET A 26 -3.11 1.44 19.69
CA MET A 26 -3.97 0.37 20.21
C MET A 26 -3.17 -0.36 21.29
N ASN A 27 -3.72 -0.40 22.51
CA ASN A 27 -3.34 -1.22 23.67
C ASN A 27 -2.06 -2.08 23.51
N PHE A 28 -0.95 -1.61 24.07
CA PHE A 28 0.35 -2.28 24.03
C PHE A 28 0.44 -3.56 24.91
N ASP A 29 -0.58 -3.89 25.70
CA ASP A 29 -0.55 -5.05 26.61
C ASP A 29 -0.96 -6.39 25.97
N ARG A 30 -1.13 -6.46 24.63
CA ARG A 30 -1.46 -7.71 23.90
C ARG A 30 -0.46 -8.12 22.81
N LEU A 31 0.71 -7.48 22.72
CA LEU A 31 1.67 -7.77 21.65
C LEU A 31 2.65 -8.88 22.00
N ASN A 32 2.16 -10.10 22.21
CA ASN A 32 2.97 -11.29 21.87
C ASN A 32 2.78 -11.56 20.37
N HIS A 33 3.20 -10.59 19.55
CA HIS A 33 3.02 -10.66 18.10
C HIS A 33 4.35 -11.07 17.47
N ASP A 34 4.39 -12.31 16.99
CA ASP A 34 5.47 -12.77 16.11
C ASP A 34 5.60 -11.79 14.93
N LEU A 35 6.84 -11.41 14.63
CA LEU A 35 7.12 -10.56 13.47
C LEU A 35 6.79 -11.33 12.18
N PRO A 36 6.25 -10.67 11.15
CA PRO A 36 5.99 -11.32 9.88
C PRO A 36 7.28 -11.87 9.28
N THR A 37 7.16 -13.05 8.70
CA THR A 37 8.22 -13.81 8.08
C THR A 37 8.09 -13.78 6.55
N TRP A 38 9.06 -14.39 5.86
CA TRP A 38 8.94 -14.64 4.43
C TRP A 38 7.67 -15.42 4.05
N ALA A 39 7.25 -16.38 4.88
CA ALA A 39 6.07 -17.18 4.63
C ALA A 39 4.79 -16.33 4.57
N ASP A 40 4.73 -15.24 5.34
CA ASP A 40 3.60 -14.30 5.31
C ASP A 40 3.55 -13.51 3.99
N VAL A 41 4.72 -13.21 3.41
CA VAL A 41 4.83 -12.55 2.09
C VAL A 41 4.40 -13.50 0.98
N GLU A 42 4.82 -14.77 1.00
CA GLU A 42 4.36 -15.78 0.05
C GLU A 42 2.85 -15.99 0.14
N SER A 43 2.33 -16.14 1.36
CA SER A 43 0.90 -16.26 1.62
C SER A 43 0.13 -15.05 1.08
N ALA A 44 0.65 -13.83 1.27
CA ALA A 44 0.06 -12.63 0.70
C ALA A 44 0.09 -12.62 -0.84
N ALA A 45 1.18 -13.09 -1.46
CA ALA A 45 1.28 -13.20 -2.91
C ALA A 45 0.19 -14.13 -3.48
N HIS A 46 -0.07 -15.26 -2.83
CA HIS A 46 -1.17 -16.16 -3.19
C HIS A 46 -2.54 -15.47 -3.09
N GLN A 47 -2.81 -14.76 -1.99
CA GLN A 47 -4.08 -14.03 -1.82
C GLN A 47 -4.29 -12.92 -2.85
N LEU A 48 -3.21 -12.32 -3.35
CA LEU A 48 -3.23 -11.23 -4.31
C LEU A 48 -3.30 -11.69 -5.77
N ALA A 49 -3.08 -12.97 -6.04
CA ALA A 49 -3.08 -13.53 -7.39
C ALA A 49 -4.42 -13.27 -8.10
N GLY A 50 -4.36 -12.58 -9.24
CA GLY A 50 -5.54 -12.17 -10.02
C GLY A 50 -6.40 -11.08 -9.37
N LYS A 51 -5.99 -10.52 -8.22
CA LYS A 51 -6.70 -9.47 -7.49
C LYS A 51 -5.97 -8.13 -7.51
N ALA A 52 -4.64 -8.16 -7.39
CA ALA A 52 -3.79 -6.98 -7.59
C ALA A 52 -3.18 -6.96 -8.99
N ARG A 53 -2.88 -5.77 -9.51
CA ARG A 53 -2.14 -5.63 -10.77
C ARG A 53 -0.71 -6.13 -10.60
N CYS A 54 -0.23 -6.90 -11.57
CA CYS A 54 1.21 -7.04 -11.80
C CYS A 54 1.69 -5.75 -12.47
N THR A 55 2.14 -4.80 -11.65
CA THR A 55 2.56 -3.47 -12.10
C THR A 55 3.85 -3.55 -12.89
N LEU A 56 4.00 -2.65 -13.86
CA LEU A 56 5.17 -2.58 -14.73
C LEU A 56 6.47 -2.37 -13.93
N LEU A 57 7.54 -2.94 -14.46
CA LEU A 57 8.91 -2.65 -14.07
C LEU A 57 9.55 -1.90 -15.24
N LEU A 58 9.75 -0.59 -15.09
CA LEU A 58 10.35 0.24 -16.12
C LEU A 58 11.85 0.36 -15.89
N SER A 59 12.60 0.52 -16.96
CA SER A 59 14.03 0.85 -16.92
C SER A 59 14.29 1.93 -17.96
N ASP A 60 15.24 2.81 -17.67
CA ASP A 60 15.55 3.95 -18.53
C ASP A 60 17.07 4.13 -18.61
N THR A 61 17.60 4.27 -19.83
CA THR A 61 19.05 4.39 -20.06
C THR A 61 19.64 5.66 -19.46
N LEU A 62 18.89 6.76 -19.42
CA LEU A 62 19.33 7.99 -18.78
C LEU A 62 19.51 7.80 -17.28
N LEU A 63 18.60 7.06 -16.63
CA LEU A 63 18.76 6.72 -15.21
C LEU A 63 19.98 5.84 -15.00
N ASP A 64 20.19 4.85 -15.87
CA ASP A 64 21.34 3.95 -15.75
C ASP A 64 22.66 4.70 -15.83
N GLU A 65 22.81 5.58 -16.82
CA GLU A 65 23.99 6.42 -17.02
C GLU A 65 24.19 7.42 -15.89
N THR A 66 23.11 8.04 -15.41
CA THR A 66 23.15 9.02 -14.31
C THR A 66 23.68 8.40 -13.02
N PHE A 67 23.29 7.16 -12.72
CA PHE A 67 23.64 6.47 -11.47
C PHE A 67 24.75 5.43 -11.61
N GLY A 68 25.27 5.20 -12.83
CA GLY A 68 26.30 4.20 -13.11
C GLY A 68 25.90 2.76 -12.78
N ALA A 69 24.59 2.47 -12.78
CA ALA A 69 24.03 1.18 -12.38
C ALA A 69 22.71 0.90 -13.11
N ARG A 70 22.30 -0.36 -13.23
CA ARG A 70 20.99 -0.69 -13.83
C ARG A 70 19.85 -0.34 -12.86
N ILE A 71 19.02 0.62 -13.21
CA ILE A 71 17.90 1.11 -12.41
C ILE A 71 16.57 0.56 -12.94
N PHE A 72 15.74 0.09 -12.02
CA PHE A 72 14.37 -0.34 -12.30
C PHE A 72 13.37 0.40 -11.42
N LEU A 73 12.28 0.88 -12.03
CA LEU A 73 11.18 1.55 -11.37
C LEU A 73 9.99 0.60 -11.26
N LYS A 74 9.62 0.23 -10.03
CA LYS A 74 8.41 -0.55 -9.77
C LYS A 74 7.21 0.40 -9.66
N CYS A 75 6.39 0.45 -10.71
CA CYS A 75 5.34 1.47 -10.88
C CYS A 75 4.06 1.16 -10.07
N GLU A 76 4.14 1.18 -8.73
CA GLU A 76 2.97 0.98 -7.86
C GLU A 76 1.96 2.15 -7.89
N ASN A 77 2.33 3.29 -8.49
CA ASN A 77 1.39 4.34 -8.84
C ASN A 77 0.32 3.89 -9.86
N LEU A 78 0.56 2.78 -10.58
CA LEU A 78 -0.39 2.16 -11.51
C LEU A 78 -1.22 1.04 -10.87
N GLN A 79 -1.05 0.77 -9.58
CA GLN A 79 -1.89 -0.16 -8.83
C GLN A 79 -3.31 0.41 -8.67
N TYR A 80 -4.27 -0.45 -8.33
CA TYR A 80 -5.58 0.00 -7.85
C TYR A 80 -5.45 0.99 -6.69
N ALA A 81 -6.37 1.96 -6.63
CA ALA A 81 -6.28 3.12 -5.74
C ALA A 81 -4.97 3.94 -5.88
N GLY A 82 -4.27 3.82 -7.03
CA GLY A 82 -3.11 4.64 -7.38
C GLY A 82 -1.86 4.42 -6.51
N ALA A 83 -1.81 3.36 -5.70
CA ALA A 83 -0.70 3.12 -4.79
C ALA A 83 -0.59 1.65 -4.36
N PHE A 84 0.57 1.27 -3.84
CA PHE A 84 0.85 -0.08 -3.33
C PHE A 84 -0.07 -0.53 -2.19
N LYS A 85 -0.73 0.40 -1.50
CA LYS A 85 -1.54 0.15 -0.31
C LYS A 85 -2.75 -0.75 -0.56
N PHE A 86 -3.19 -0.87 -1.82
CA PHE A 86 -4.19 -1.87 -2.21
C PHE A 86 -3.76 -3.30 -1.82
N ARG A 87 -2.47 -3.62 -1.96
CA ARG A 87 -1.95 -4.98 -1.67
C ARG A 87 -2.18 -5.37 -0.21
N GLY A 88 -1.82 -4.48 0.71
CA GLY A 88 -2.02 -4.70 2.15
C GLY A 88 -3.49 -4.73 2.52
N ALA A 89 -4.28 -3.78 2.03
CA ALA A 89 -5.73 -3.73 2.29
C ALA A 89 -6.42 -5.03 1.83
N TRP A 90 -6.13 -5.51 0.62
CA TRP A 90 -6.70 -6.74 0.10
C TRP A 90 -6.23 -7.97 0.90
N ASN A 91 -4.93 -8.11 1.18
CA ASN A 91 -4.41 -9.26 1.93
C ASN A 91 -5.08 -9.37 3.31
N THR A 92 -5.26 -8.26 4.00
CA THR A 92 -5.92 -8.24 5.32
C THR A 92 -7.42 -8.48 5.21
N MET A 93 -8.14 -7.69 4.41
CA MET A 93 -9.60 -7.73 4.36
C MET A 93 -10.15 -9.03 3.75
N SER A 94 -9.43 -9.64 2.81
CA SER A 94 -9.85 -10.91 2.19
C SER A 94 -9.80 -12.09 3.16
N ARG A 95 -8.99 -12.01 4.22
CA ARG A 95 -8.85 -13.06 5.25
C ARG A 95 -9.86 -12.96 6.39
N LEU A 96 -10.62 -11.87 6.45
CA LEU A 96 -11.64 -11.71 7.48
C LEU A 96 -12.71 -12.79 7.34
N ASP A 97 -13.07 -13.39 8.46
CA ASP A 97 -14.21 -14.31 8.56
C ASP A 97 -15.54 -13.58 8.42
N GLN A 98 -16.64 -14.33 8.28
CA GLN A 98 -17.96 -13.74 8.06
C GLN A 98 -18.41 -12.83 9.21
N ALA A 99 -18.08 -13.18 10.45
CA ALA A 99 -18.47 -12.40 11.63
C ALA A 99 -17.64 -11.10 11.73
N GLN A 100 -16.40 -11.11 11.30
CA GLN A 100 -15.55 -9.92 11.19
C GLN A 100 -16.04 -9.01 10.06
N ARG A 101 -16.34 -9.57 8.89
CA ARG A 101 -16.86 -8.81 7.73
C ARG A 101 -18.18 -8.10 8.04
N SER A 102 -19.10 -8.75 8.76
CA SER A 102 -20.39 -8.15 9.12
C SER A 102 -20.27 -6.97 10.09
N ARG A 103 -19.20 -6.91 10.89
CA ARG A 103 -18.90 -5.75 11.75
C ARG A 103 -18.31 -4.58 10.98
N GLY A 104 -17.85 -4.79 9.75
CA GLY A 104 -17.16 -3.78 8.95
C GLY A 104 -15.71 -3.56 9.36
N VAL A 105 -15.03 -2.67 8.64
CA VAL A 105 -13.62 -2.32 8.84
C VAL A 105 -13.51 -0.80 8.93
N VAL A 106 -12.89 -0.28 10.00
CA VAL A 106 -12.57 1.14 10.13
C VAL A 106 -11.07 1.34 9.96
N THR A 107 -10.68 2.40 9.25
CA THR A 107 -9.29 2.83 9.14
C THR A 107 -9.17 4.34 9.30
N HIS A 108 -8.02 4.81 9.78
CA HIS A 108 -7.64 6.22 9.75
C HIS A 108 -6.44 6.42 8.82
N SER A 109 -6.56 7.32 7.85
CA SER A 109 -5.49 7.62 6.89
C SER A 109 -5.70 8.96 6.20
N SER A 110 -4.59 9.61 5.84
CA SER A 110 -4.59 10.86 5.08
C SER A 110 -4.87 10.70 3.57
N GLY A 111 -4.99 9.48 3.02
CA GLY A 111 -5.30 9.31 1.60
C GLY A 111 -5.21 7.88 1.07
N ASN A 112 -4.05 7.48 0.54
CA ASN A 112 -3.89 6.24 -0.23
C ASN A 112 -4.36 4.96 0.50
N HIS A 113 -4.26 4.89 1.84
CA HIS A 113 -4.78 3.74 2.57
C HIS A 113 -6.30 3.76 2.68
N ALA A 114 -6.90 4.93 2.93
CA ALA A 114 -8.36 5.10 2.95
C ALA A 114 -8.97 4.70 1.59
N GLN A 115 -8.37 5.14 0.48
CA GLN A 115 -8.82 4.75 -0.86
C GLN A 115 -8.70 3.24 -1.10
N ALA A 116 -7.59 2.63 -0.66
CA ALA A 116 -7.38 1.19 -0.79
C ALA A 116 -8.40 0.37 0.02
N VAL A 117 -8.66 0.76 1.28
CA VAL A 117 -9.65 0.10 2.16
C VAL A 117 -11.05 0.26 1.62
N ALA A 118 -11.46 1.47 1.22
CA ALA A 118 -12.77 1.72 0.63
C ALA A 118 -12.99 0.88 -0.64
N LEU A 119 -12.00 0.82 -1.54
CA LEU A 119 -12.08 0.01 -2.75
C LEU A 119 -12.18 -1.49 -2.44
N CYS A 120 -11.38 -2.00 -1.48
CA CYS A 120 -11.45 -3.40 -1.06
C CYS A 120 -12.78 -3.73 -0.38
N GLY A 121 -13.31 -2.82 0.44
CA GLY A 121 -14.62 -2.94 1.09
C GLY A 121 -15.73 -3.10 0.06
N GLN A 122 -15.74 -2.24 -0.97
CA GLN A 122 -16.67 -2.35 -2.08
C GLN A 122 -16.56 -3.70 -2.81
N HIS A 123 -15.35 -4.17 -3.12
CA HIS A 123 -15.15 -5.44 -3.83
C HIS A 123 -15.53 -6.68 -3.00
N LEU A 124 -15.35 -6.63 -1.69
CA LEU A 124 -15.57 -7.76 -0.78
C LEU A 124 -16.96 -7.73 -0.12
N GLY A 125 -17.74 -6.67 -0.34
CA GLY A 125 -19.04 -6.47 0.33
C GLY A 125 -18.90 -6.21 1.82
N ILE A 126 -17.82 -5.55 2.25
CA ILE A 126 -17.53 -5.23 3.65
C ILE A 126 -17.81 -3.74 3.87
N PRO A 127 -18.65 -3.36 4.85
CA PRO A 127 -18.83 -1.96 5.23
C PRO A 127 -17.51 -1.34 5.70
N THR A 128 -17.17 -0.16 5.19
CA THR A 128 -15.94 0.59 5.52
C THR A 128 -16.21 2.05 5.80
#